data_AF-A0A9D4D537-F1
#
_entry.id   AF-A0A9D4D537-F1
#
_cell.length_a   1.000
_cell.length_b   1.000
_cell.length_c   1.000
_cell.angle_alpha   90.00
_cell.angle_beta   90.00
_cell.angle_gamma   90.00
#
_symmetry.space_group_name_H-M   'P 1'
#
loop_
_entity.id
_entity.type
_entity.pdbx_description
1 polymer ?
#
loop_
_entity_poly.entity_id
_entity_poly.type
_entity_poly.pdbx_seq_one_letter_code
_entity_poly.pdbx_strand_id
1 'polypeptide(L)'
;MADTENESADDFNFDAWASDINLNRKVTQILRQEDLCTKDSLKLVSEHELRSIGVQLGSAKLICKEVLKWTDKQETSAPPSNSNR
;
A
#
# COMPACT_ATOMS: atom_id res chain seq x y z
N MET A 1 7.95 28.87 -20.25
CA MET A 1 7.05 29.26 -19.14
C MET A 1 6.23 28.02 -18.82
N ALA A 2 6.08 27.72 -17.54
CA ALA A 2 5.75 26.41 -17.00
C ALA A 2 4.36 25.91 -17.42
N ASP A 3 4.32 24.75 -18.07
CA ASP A 3 3.17 23.85 -18.05
C ASP A 3 3.51 22.76 -17.03
N THR A 4 3.27 23.09 -15.76
CA THR A 4 3.48 22.20 -14.63
C THR A 4 2.12 21.94 -13.99
N GLU A 5 1.88 20.67 -13.68
CA GLU A 5 0.86 20.17 -12.75
C GLU A 5 -0.60 20.18 -13.22
N ASN A 6 -1.05 19.03 -13.72
CA ASN A 6 -2.28 18.46 -13.20
C ASN A 6 -2.20 16.93 -13.26
N GLU A 7 -1.17 16.38 -12.61
CA GLU A 7 -1.16 14.96 -12.24
C GLU A 7 -2.13 14.86 -11.07
N SER A 8 -3.29 14.26 -11.32
CA SER A 8 -4.33 14.00 -10.33
C SER A 8 -3.71 13.48 -9.05
N ALA A 9 -3.60 14.35 -8.05
CA ALA A 9 -3.17 14.01 -6.71
C ALA A 9 -4.16 12.97 -6.19
N ASP A 10 -3.80 11.70 -6.33
CA ASP A 10 -4.38 10.62 -5.57
C ASP A 10 -4.05 10.97 -4.12
N ASP A 11 -4.96 11.68 -3.46
CA ASP A 11 -4.80 12.39 -2.19
C ASP A 11 -4.64 11.38 -1.04
N PHE A 12 -3.54 10.62 -1.09
CA PHE A 12 -3.23 9.58 -0.13
C PHE A 12 -2.75 10.26 1.15
N ASN A 13 -3.66 10.33 2.11
CA ASN A 13 -3.32 10.73 3.45
C ASN A 13 -2.87 9.49 4.25
N PHE A 14 -1.55 9.36 4.44
CA PHE A 14 -0.93 8.28 5.20
C PHE A 14 -1.48 8.16 6.63
N ASP A 15 -1.71 9.28 7.32
CA ASP A 15 -2.18 9.28 8.70
C ASP A 15 -3.64 8.83 8.81
N ALA A 16 -4.49 9.28 7.89
CA ALA A 16 -5.87 8.81 7.79
C ALA A 16 -5.91 7.31 7.49
N TRP A 17 -5.13 6.86 6.50
CA TRP A 17 -5.05 5.43 6.16
C TRP A 17 -4.53 4.58 7.32
N ALA A 18 -3.45 5.00 7.97
CA ALA A 18 -2.88 4.29 9.11
C ALA A 18 -3.89 4.20 10.27
N SER A 19 -4.69 5.24 10.48
CA SER A 19 -5.79 5.23 11.45
C SER A 19 -6.90 4.25 11.05
N ASP A 20 -7.32 4.24 9.78
CA ASP A 20 -8.39 3.37 9.27
C ASP A 20 -8.07 1.89 9.43
N ILE A 21 -6.81 1.51 9.22
CA ILE A 21 -6.35 0.12 9.39
C ILE A 21 -5.91 -0.16 10.83
N ASN A 22 -6.06 0.81 11.72
CA ASN A 22 -5.76 0.74 13.15
C ASN A 22 -4.29 0.39 13.45
N LEU A 23 -3.36 0.99 12.70
CA LEU A 23 -1.93 0.88 12.98
C LEU A 23 -1.57 1.55 14.30
N ASN A 24 -0.74 0.86 15.08
CA ASN A 24 -0.21 1.42 16.31
C ASN A 24 0.78 2.56 15.99
N ARG A 25 0.76 3.62 16.80
CA ARG A 25 1.63 4.80 16.68
C ARG A 25 3.11 4.45 16.50
N LYS A 26 3.60 3.39 17.16
CA LYS A 26 4.99 2.92 16.99
C LYS A 26 5.27 2.45 15.56
N VAL A 27 4.34 1.72 14.94
CA VAL A 27 4.47 1.24 13.56
C VAL A 27 4.41 2.41 12.58
N THR A 28 3.48 3.34 12.79
CA THR A 28 3.38 4.58 11.99
C THR A 28 4.68 5.39 12.01
N GLN A 29 5.35 5.47 13.16
CA GLN A 29 6.65 6.14 13.28
C GLN A 29 7.77 5.40 12.54
N ILE A 30 7.82 4.07 12.62
CA ILE A 30 8.80 3.26 11.87
C ILE A 30 8.63 3.48 10.37
N LEU A 31 7.40 3.42 9.87
CA LEU A 31 7.11 3.66 8.45
C LEU A 31 7.53 5.06 7.99
N ARG A 32 7.40 6.09 8.85
CA ARG A 32 7.89 7.44 8.55
C ARG A 32 9.41 7.53 8.52
N GLN A 33 10.10 6.82 9.41
CA GLN A 33 11.56 6.80 9.45
C GLN A 33 12.16 6.14 8.20
N GLU A 34 11.45 5.15 7.65
CA GLU A 34 11.84 4.42 6.44
C GLU A 34 11.25 5.03 5.15
N ASP A 35 10.65 6.23 5.20
CA ASP A 35 10.03 6.92 4.06
C ASP A 35 8.92 6.12 3.34
N LEU A 36 8.25 5.24 4.09
CA LEU A 36 7.12 4.41 3.65
C LEU A 36 5.79 5.13 3.89
N CYS A 37 5.69 6.38 3.45
CA CYS A 37 4.52 7.26 3.68
C CYS A 37 3.67 7.49 2.43
N THR A 38 3.98 6.86 1.31
CA THR A 38 3.23 6.97 0.06
C THR A 38 2.68 5.61 -0.36
N LYS A 39 1.63 5.60 -1.20
CA LYS A 39 1.10 4.35 -1.76
C LYS A 39 2.17 3.58 -2.51
N ASP A 40 3.01 4.26 -3.27
CA ASP A 40 4.00 3.59 -4.13
C ASP A 40 5.15 3.00 -3.31
N SER A 41 5.64 3.72 -2.29
CA SER A 41 6.60 3.15 -1.34
C SER A 41 6.03 1.92 -0.62
N LEU A 42 4.76 1.99 -0.19
CA LEU A 42 4.08 0.89 0.50
C LEU A 42 3.78 -0.31 -0.41
N LYS A 43 3.60 -0.12 -1.72
CA LYS A 43 3.43 -1.22 -2.70
C LYS A 43 4.71 -2.01 -2.92
N LEU A 44 5.86 -1.38 -2.75
CA LEU A 44 7.18 -2.00 -2.98
C LEU A 44 7.65 -2.82 -1.78
N VAL A 45 7.09 -2.57 -0.59
CA VAL A 45 7.55 -3.23 0.64
C VAL A 45 6.88 -4.58 0.85
N SER A 46 7.69 -5.60 1.11
CA SER A 46 7.26 -6.95 1.47
C SER A 46 7.04 -7.11 2.98
N GLU A 47 6.30 -8.16 3.37
CA GLU A 47 6.14 -8.53 4.79
C GLU A 47 7.51 -8.72 5.47
N HIS A 48 8.48 -9.29 4.75
CA HIS A 48 9.82 -9.55 5.26
C HIS A 48 10.59 -8.24 5.55
N GLU A 49 10.50 -7.26 4.67
CA GLU A 49 11.13 -5.96 4.85
C GLU A 49 10.52 -5.20 6.03
N LEU A 50 9.18 -5.19 6.14
CA LEU A 50 8.48 -4.61 7.30
C LEU A 50 8.95 -5.23 8.62
N ARG A 51 9.13 -6.55 8.65
CA ARG A 51 9.65 -7.24 9.84
C ARG A 51 11.11 -6.90 10.13
N SER A 52 11.91 -6.69 9.09
CA SER A 52 13.34 -6.35 9.21
C SER A 52 13.55 -4.95 9.82
N ILE A 53 12.64 -4.00 9.53
CA ILE A 53 12.63 -2.65 10.13
C ILE A 53 11.91 -2.59 11.50
N GLY A 54 11.51 -3.75 12.04
CA GLY A 54 10.95 -3.85 13.39
C GLY A 54 9.43 -3.72 13.51
N VAL A 55 8.68 -3.84 12.40
CA VAL A 55 7.21 -3.96 12.44
C VAL A 55 6.82 -5.36 12.92
N GLN A 56 5.85 -5.42 13.84
CA GLN A 56 5.33 -6.70 14.36
C GLN A 56 4.60 -7.48 13.26
N LEU A 57 4.68 -8.81 13.30
CA LEU A 57 4.09 -9.71 12.30
C LEU A 57 2.61 -9.40 12.00
N GLY A 58 1.81 -9.12 13.03
CA GLY A 58 0.39 -8.78 12.86
C GLY A 58 0.19 -7.49 12.05
N SER A 59 0.94 -6.44 12.36
CA SER A 59 0.89 -5.17 11.63
C SER A 59 1.46 -5.29 10.23
N ALA A 60 2.54 -6.05 10.04
CA ALA A 60 3.13 -6.30 8.72
C ALA A 60 2.12 -7.00 7.79
N LYS A 61 1.46 -8.06 8.27
CA LYS A 61 0.41 -8.76 7.53
C LYS A 61 -0.77 -7.86 7.19
N LEU A 62 -1.18 -7.02 8.13
CA LEU A 62 -2.26 -6.06 7.94
C LEU A 62 -1.90 -5.03 6.86
N ILE A 63 -0.70 -4.45 6.92
CA ILE A 63 -0.19 -3.52 5.90
C ILE A 63 -0.21 -4.19 4.53
N CYS A 64 0.45 -5.34 4.37
CA CYS A 64 0.50 -6.04 3.08
C CYS A 64 -0.90 -6.39 2.56
N LYS A 65 -1.82 -6.82 3.42
CA LYS A 65 -3.22 -7.10 3.04
C LYS A 65 -3.92 -5.87 2.49
N GLU A 66 -3.74 -4.71 3.12
CA GLU A 66 -4.39 -3.46 2.68
C GLU A 66 -3.74 -2.91 1.40
N VAL A 67 -2.42 -3.00 1.29
CA VAL A 67 -1.66 -2.64 0.09
C VAL A 67 -2.10 -3.47 -1.12
N LEU A 68 -2.34 -4.78 -0.94
CA LEU A 68 -2.80 -5.67 -2.01
C LEU A 68 -4.12 -5.20 -2.64
N LYS A 69 -5.02 -4.57 -1.86
CA LYS A 69 -6.28 -4.01 -2.38
C LYS A 69 -6.07 -2.86 -3.37
N TRP A 70 -4.91 -2.19 -3.32
CA TRP A 70 -4.56 -1.14 -4.28
C TRP A 70 -4.09 -1.73 -5.61
N THR A 71 -3.45 -2.90 -5.58
CA THR A 71 -2.92 -3.58 -6.76
C THR A 71 -4.02 -4.35 -7.52
N ASP A 72 -5.07 -4.80 -6.82
CA ASP A 72 -6.18 -5.59 -7.38
C ASP A 72 -7.08 -4.80 -8.36
N LYS A 73 -6.92 -3.47 -8.47
CA LYS A 73 -7.69 -2.64 -9.41
C LYS A 73 -7.21 -2.68 -10.87
N GLN A 74 -6.33 -3.62 -11.23
CA GLN A 74 -5.87 -3.85 -12.60
C GLN A 74 -6.17 -5.27 -13.12
N GLU A 75 -7.37 -5.82 -12.92
CA GLU A 75 -7.87 -6.89 -13.82
C GLU A 75 -9.40 -7.03 -13.80
N THR A 76 -10.11 -6.14 -14.48
CA THR A 76 -11.47 -6.46 -14.97
C THR A 76 -11.52 -6.25 -16.47
N SER A 77 -10.98 -7.20 -17.24
CA SER A 77 -11.35 -7.42 -18.65
C SER A 77 -11.02 -8.86 -19.08
N ALA A 78 -11.78 -9.83 -18.57
CA ALA A 78 -12.39 -10.97 -19.30
C ALA A 78 -12.49 -12.27 -18.46
N PRO A 79 -13.66 -12.94 -18.41
CA PRO A 79 -13.84 -14.26 -17.78
C PRO A 79 -13.34 -15.44 -18.67
N PRO A 80 -13.17 -16.65 -18.12
CA PRO A 80 -12.44 -17.75 -18.74
C PRO A 80 -13.26 -18.40 -19.86
N SER A 81 -12.65 -18.66 -21.00
CA SER A 81 -13.27 -19.48 -22.04
C SER A 81 -12.22 -20.36 -22.69
N ASN A 82 -12.17 -21.62 -22.28
CA ASN A 82 -11.91 -22.67 -23.26
C ASN A 82 -12.78 -23.89 -22.94
N SER A 83 -13.83 -24.01 -23.74
CA SER A 83 -14.72 -25.16 -23.82
C SER A 83 -13.92 -26.40 -24.19
N ASN A 84 -13.87 -27.40 -23.30
CA ASN A 84 -13.56 -28.77 -23.69
C ASN A 84 -14.87 -29.47 -24.06
N ARG A 85 -15.13 -29.62 -25.36
CA ARG A 85 -16.01 -30.67 -25.87
C ARG A 85 -15.52 -31.16 -27.22
#